data_AF-A0A914G4R1-F1
#
_entry.id   AF-A0A914G4R1-F1
#
_cell.length_a   1.000
_cell.length_b   1.000
_cell.length_c   1.000
_cell.angle_alpha   90.00
_cell.angle_beta   90.00
_cell.angle_gamma   90.00
#
_symmetry.space_group_name_H-M   'P 1'
#
loop_
_entity.id
_entity.type
_entity.pdbx_description
1 polymer ?
#
loop_
_entity_poly.entity_id
_entity_poly.type
_entity_poly.pdbx_seq_one_letter_code
_entity_poly.pdbx_strand_id
1 'polypeptide(L)'
;MQLAVGAVPSPFDCYLVNRGIKTLHLRMKAHSESAMSVAQWLEKDPRIERVLYPALESHPQHEIHKKQTSGMSGMLSFYLKGGLKESRTFLSALKITVEVGT
;
A
#
# COMPACT_ATOMS: atom_id res chain seq x y z
N MET A 1 29.96 3.82 -16.54
CA MET A 1 28.69 3.08 -16.45
C MET A 1 27.65 3.55 -17.48
N GLN A 2 27.54 4.86 -17.77
CA GLN A 2 26.67 5.38 -18.83
C GLN A 2 26.98 4.85 -20.24
N LEU A 3 28.26 4.59 -20.54
CA LEU A 3 28.72 4.08 -21.83
C LEU A 3 28.74 2.53 -21.95
N ALA A 4 28.49 1.79 -20.86
CA ALA A 4 28.65 0.32 -20.85
C ALA A 4 27.32 -0.45 -20.92
N VAL A 5 26.26 0.07 -20.28
CA VAL A 5 24.93 -0.58 -20.22
C VAL A 5 23.80 0.38 -20.61
N GLY A 6 24.02 1.70 -20.51
CA GLY A 6 23.09 2.71 -21.05
C GLY A 6 21.74 2.89 -20.33
N ALA A 7 21.45 2.11 -19.29
CA ALA A 7 20.21 2.21 -18.49
C ALA A 7 20.22 3.43 -17.54
N VAL A 8 20.30 4.63 -18.11
CA VAL A 8 20.29 5.90 -17.38
C VAL A 8 18.96 6.61 -17.60
N PRO A 9 18.26 7.06 -16.55
CA PRO A 9 16.99 7.78 -16.68
C PRO A 9 17.17 9.11 -17.43
N SER A 10 16.11 9.56 -18.10
CA SER A 10 16.12 10.88 -18.74
C SER A 10 16.25 11.98 -17.67
N PRO A 11 16.82 13.15 -18.01
CA PRO A 11 16.92 14.26 -17.06
C PRO A 11 15.54 14.73 -16.56
N PHE A 12 14.48 14.55 -17.36
CA PHE A 12 13.12 14.88 -16.96
C PHE A 12 12.58 13.91 -15.90
N ASP A 13 12.84 12.61 -16.05
CA ASP A 13 12.46 11.61 -15.04
C ASP A 13 13.18 11.85 -13.72
N CYS A 14 14.48 12.16 -13.78
CA CYS A 14 15.28 12.55 -12.62
C CYS A 14 14.68 13.77 -11.90
N TYR A 15 14.24 14.78 -12.66
CA TYR A 15 13.57 15.95 -12.10
C TYR A 15 12.26 15.60 -11.41
N LEU A 16 11.42 14.76 -12.02
CA LEU A 16 10.15 14.32 -11.42
C LEU A 16 10.37 13.54 -10.12
N VAL A 17 11.35 12.64 -10.08
CA VAL A 17 11.73 11.91 -8.86
C VAL A 17 12.21 12.88 -7.78
N ASN A 18 13.13 13.79 -8.11
CA ASN A 18 13.63 14.77 -7.16
C ASN A 18 12.53 15.71 -6.63
N ARG A 19 11.56 16.08 -7.48
CA ARG A 19 10.36 16.82 -7.08
C ARG A 19 9.51 16.02 -6.09
N GLY A 20 9.31 14.72 -6.34
CA GLY A 20 8.52 13.83 -5.50
C GLY A 20 9.15 13.53 -4.13
N ILE A 21 10.49 13.42 -4.07
CA ILE A 21 11.22 13.08 -2.83
C ILE A 21 11.04 14.16 -1.76
N LYS A 22 10.97 15.45 -2.15
CA LYS A 22 10.81 16.58 -1.21
C LYS A 22 9.62 16.42 -0.26
N THR A 23 8.53 15.80 -0.72
CA THR A 23 7.31 15.58 0.08
C THR A 23 7.10 14.12 0.49
N LEU A 24 8.09 13.25 0.25
CA LEU A 24 7.96 11.82 0.54
C LEU A 24 7.63 11.55 2.01
N HIS A 25 8.31 12.24 2.93
CA HIS A 25 8.10 12.08 4.37
C HIS A 25 6.66 12.40 4.81
N LEU A 26 6.05 13.47 4.25
CA LEU A 26 4.65 13.83 4.53
C LEU A 26 3.69 12.76 3.99
N ARG A 27 3.91 12.33 2.74
CA ARG A 27 3.04 11.33 2.10
C ARG A 27 3.13 9.97 2.78
N MET A 28 4.32 9.51 3.15
CA MET A 28 4.49 8.22 3.83
C MET A 28 3.81 8.20 5.20
N LYS A 29 3.89 9.30 5.97
CA LYS A 29 3.16 9.43 7.23
C LYS A 29 1.65 9.33 7.01
N ALA A 30 1.10 10.13 6.10
CA ALA A 30 -0.33 10.12 5.78
C ALA A 30 -0.81 8.76 5.25
N HIS A 31 -0.01 8.10 4.40
CA HIS A 31 -0.29 6.75 3.92
C HIS A 31 -0.34 5.73 5.05
N SER A 32 0.63 5.77 5.97
CA SER A 32 0.65 4.86 7.13
C SER A 32 -0.56 5.06 8.04
N GLU A 33 -0.90 6.31 8.37
CA GLU A 33 -2.04 6.66 9.25
C GLU A 33 -3.38 6.25 8.61
N SER A 34 -3.54 6.53 7.32
CA SER A 34 -4.75 6.17 6.57
C SER A 34 -4.91 4.66 6.45
N ALA A 35 -3.84 3.95 6.07
CA ALA A 35 -3.89 2.50 5.91
C ALA A 35 -4.11 1.78 7.24
N MET A 36 -3.51 2.24 8.34
CA MET A 36 -3.80 1.70 9.67
C MET A 36 -5.28 1.82 10.02
N SER A 37 -5.86 3.00 9.79
CA SER A 37 -7.29 3.25 10.08
C SER A 37 -8.20 2.33 9.26
N VAL A 38 -7.91 2.17 7.96
CA VAL A 38 -8.66 1.27 7.08
C VAL A 38 -8.47 -0.19 7.47
N ALA A 39 -7.24 -0.60 7.81
CA ALA A 39 -6.93 -1.97 8.18
C ALA A 39 -7.67 -2.40 9.46
N GLN A 40 -7.66 -1.55 10.49
CA GLN A 40 -8.42 -1.77 11.73
C GLN A 40 -9.94 -1.79 11.51
N TRP A 41 -10.44 -0.99 10.56
CA TRP A 41 -11.86 -1.02 10.19
C TRP A 41 -12.22 -2.34 9.48
N LEU A 42 -11.37 -2.80 8.55
CA LEU A 42 -11.56 -4.07 7.84
C LEU A 42 -11.49 -5.29 8.78
N GLU A 43 -10.61 -5.29 9.79
CA GLU A 43 -10.53 -6.40 10.76
C GLU A 43 -11.82 -6.60 11.56
N LYS A 44 -12.64 -5.56 11.70
CA LYS A 44 -13.90 -5.61 12.44
C LYS A 44 -15.09 -6.01 11.56
N ASP A 45 -14.94 -6.03 10.24
CA ASP A 45 -16.03 -6.33 9.32
C ASP A 45 -16.22 -7.85 9.18
N PRO A 46 -17.42 -8.38 9.49
CA PRO A 46 -17.67 -9.83 9.43
C PRO A 46 -17.59 -10.43 8.02
N ARG A 47 -17.61 -9.61 6.96
CA ARG A 47 -17.45 -10.05 5.57
C ARG A 47 -15.99 -10.28 5.20
N ILE A 48 -15.05 -9.78 6.00
CA ILE A 48 -13.62 -9.94 5.80
C ILE A 48 -13.18 -11.21 6.54
N GLU A 49 -12.37 -12.02 5.87
CA GLU A 49 -11.81 -13.25 6.45
C GLU A 49 -10.48 -12.97 7.16
N ARG A 50 -9.63 -12.13 6.56
CA ARG A 50 -8.33 -11.76 7.12
C ARG A 50 -7.82 -10.47 6.50
N VAL A 51 -7.15 -9.65 7.30
CA VAL A 51 -6.41 -8.46 6.84
C VAL A 51 -4.91 -8.73 6.93
N LEU A 52 -4.16 -8.32 5.90
CA LEU A 52 -2.72 -8.40 5.82
C LEU A 52 -2.16 -6.98 5.84
N TYR A 53 -1.72 -6.54 7.01
CA TYR A 53 -1.03 -5.28 7.18
C TYR A 53 0.07 -5.44 8.24
N PRO A 54 1.37 -5.44 7.87
CA PRO A 54 2.49 -5.65 8.80
C PRO A 54 2.49 -4.85 10.10
N ALA A 55 1.88 -3.66 10.11
CA ALA A 55 1.79 -2.85 11.31
C ALA A 55 0.66 -3.27 12.27
N LEU A 56 -0.23 -4.19 11.90
CA LEU A 56 -1.21 -4.79 12.82
C LEU A 56 -0.55 -5.86 13.70
N GLU A 57 -0.98 -5.93 14.95
CA GLU A 57 -0.54 -6.98 15.90
C GLU A 57 -0.96 -8.39 15.46
N SER A 58 -2.05 -8.50 14.69
CA SER A 58 -2.52 -9.76 14.11
C SER A 58 -1.60 -10.31 13.02
N HIS A 59 -0.68 -9.50 12.49
CA HIS A 59 0.22 -9.92 11.42
C HIS A 59 1.36 -10.80 11.97
N PRO A 60 1.65 -11.98 11.37
CA PRO A 60 2.65 -12.92 11.90
C PRO A 60 4.06 -12.33 12.08
N GLN A 61 4.39 -11.30 11.31
CA GLN A 61 5.70 -10.65 11.32
C GLN A 61 5.67 -9.24 11.94
N HIS A 62 4.66 -8.90 12.74
CA HIS A 62 4.52 -7.58 13.37
C HIS A 62 5.79 -7.16 14.13
N GLU A 63 6.31 -8.04 14.98
CA GLU A 63 7.50 -7.76 15.79
C GLU A 63 8.76 -7.54 14.94
N ILE A 64 8.89 -8.24 13.80
CA ILE A 64 10.01 -8.05 12.87
C ILE A 64 9.87 -6.70 12.18
N HIS A 65 8.66 -6.38 11.69
CA HIS A 65 8.36 -5.10 11.05
C HIS A 65 8.66 -3.92 11.97
N LYS A 66 8.25 -4.00 13.25
CA LYS A 66 8.50 -2.97 14.27
C LYS A 66 10.00 -2.76 14.55
N LYS A 67 10.81 -3.81 14.46
CA LYS A 67 12.28 -3.71 14.65
C LYS A 67 13.01 -3.15 13.43
N GLN A 68 12.50 -3.39 12.22
CA GLN A 68 13.19 -3.06 10.97
C GLN A 68 12.73 -1.76 10.34
N THR A 69 11.60 -1.20 10.77
CA THR A 69 10.97 -0.05 10.11
C THR A 69 10.53 1.01 11.12
N SER A 70 10.53 2.27 10.70
CA SER A 70 10.07 3.41 11.51
C SER A 70 8.62 3.82 11.20
N GLY A 71 7.90 3.03 10.42
CA GLY A 71 6.57 3.32 9.90
C GLY A 71 6.20 2.35 8.79
N MET A 72 4.99 2.50 8.24
CA MET A 72 4.45 1.56 7.27
C MET A 72 4.01 2.24 5.97
N SER A 73 3.86 1.45 4.91
CA SER A 73 3.30 1.93 3.65
C SER A 73 1.78 2.09 3.73
N GLY A 74 1.20 2.68 2.68
CA GLY A 74 -0.24 2.73 2.46
C GLY A 74 -0.84 1.46 1.86
N MET A 75 -0.03 0.41 1.67
CA MET A 75 -0.46 -0.84 1.04
C MET A 75 -1.05 -1.77 2.09
N LEU A 76 -2.24 -2.27 1.82
CA LEU A 76 -2.89 -3.33 2.60
C LEU A 76 -3.55 -4.32 1.64
N SER A 77 -3.63 -5.57 2.07
CA SER A 77 -4.34 -6.63 1.36
C SER A 77 -5.32 -7.29 2.33
N PHE A 78 -6.43 -7.81 1.83
CA PHE A 78 -7.39 -8.54 2.67
C PHE A 78 -8.13 -9.60 1.86
N TYR A 79 -8.65 -10.59 2.56
CA TYR A 79 -9.46 -11.66 2.00
C TYR A 79 -10.94 -11.37 2.25
N LEU A 80 -11.73 -11.28 1.17
CA LEU A 80 -13.18 -11.11 1.23
C LEU A 80 -13.88 -12.48 1.16
N LYS A 81 -14.85 -12.72 2.04
CA LYS A 81 -15.69 -13.92 2.00
C LYS A 81 -16.57 -13.90 0.74
N GLY A 82 -16.69 -15.05 0.07
CA GLY A 82 -17.51 -15.23 -1.13
C GLY A 82 -16.69 -15.53 -2.40
N GLY A 83 -15.42 -15.13 -2.46
CA GLY A 83 -14.54 -15.44 -3.57
C GLY A 83 -14.54 -14.36 -4.68
N LEU A 84 -14.31 -14.77 -5.93
CA LEU A 84 -13.97 -13.85 -7.02
C LEU A 84 -15.11 -12.92 -7.43
N LYS A 85 -16.35 -13.41 -7.44
CA LYS A 85 -17.52 -12.64 -7.90
C LYS A 85 -17.82 -11.49 -6.94
N GLU A 86 -17.76 -11.77 -5.65
CA GLU A 86 -17.98 -10.84 -4.55
C GLU A 86 -16.84 -9.82 -4.51
N SER A 87 -15.61 -10.28 -4.71
CA SER A 87 -14.43 -9.40 -4.80
C SER A 87 -14.56 -8.42 -5.97
N ARG A 88 -14.98 -8.88 -7.16
CA ARG A 88 -15.24 -8.01 -8.32
C ARG A 88 -16.36 -7.01 -8.05
N THR A 89 -17.44 -7.46 -7.42
CA THR A 89 -18.58 -6.59 -7.08
C THR A 89 -18.18 -5.53 -6.04
N PHE A 90 -17.34 -5.90 -5.08
CA PHE A 90 -16.78 -4.96 -4.12
C PHE A 90 -15.93 -3.90 -4.81
N LEU A 91 -15.01 -4.31 -5.69
CA LEU A 91 -14.12 -3.39 -6.41
C LEU A 91 -14.92 -2.42 -7.31
N SER A 92 -15.93 -2.90 -8.03
CA SER A 92 -16.76 -2.06 -8.89
C SER A 92 -17.65 -1.06 -8.14
N ALA A 93 -17.91 -1.29 -6.85
CA ALA A 93 -18.67 -0.37 -6.01
C ALA A 93 -17.83 0.77 -5.40
N LEU A 94 -16.50 0.71 -5.49
CA LEU A 94 -15.61 1.74 -4.95
C LEU A 94 -15.63 2.99 -5.84
N LYS A 95 -15.84 4.17 -5.21
CA LYS A 95 -15.91 5.46 -5.91
C LYS A 95 -14.65 6.32 -5.79
N ILE A 96 -13.86 6.07 -4.74
CA ILE A 96 -12.67 6.88 -4.40
C ILE A 96 -11.40 6.17 -4.88
N THR A 97 -11.36 4.85 -4.73
CA THR A 97 -10.25 4.02 -5.22
C THR A 97 -10.40 3.83 -6.72
N VAL A 98 -9.30 3.97 -7.46
CA VAL A 98 -9.26 3.69 -8.89
C VAL A 98 -8.80 2.26 -9.10
N GLU A 99 -9.55 1.49 -9.88
CA GLU A 99 -9.11 0.19 -10.40
C GLU A 99 -8.09 0.44 -11.51
N VAL A 100 -6.83 0.09 -11.25
CA VAL A 100 -5.73 0.27 -12.21
C VAL A 100 -5.21 -1.12 -12.58
N GLY A 101 -5.79 -1.71 -13.63
CA GLY A 101 -5.33 -2.98 -14.20
C GLY A 101 -6.45 -3.85 -14.77
N THR A 102 -6.33 -4.16 -16.06
CA THR A 102 -6.88 -5.36 -16.73
C THR A 102 -5.72 -6.22 -17.19
#